data_AF-A0A2V8X1F3-F1
#
_entry.id   AF-A0A2V8X1F3-F1
#
_cell.length_a   1.000
_cell.length_b   1.000
_cell.length_c   1.000
_cell.angle_alpha   90.00
_cell.angle_beta   90.00
_cell.angle_gamma   90.00
#
_symmetry.space_group_name_H-M   'P 1'
#
loop_
_entity.id
_entity.type
_entity.pdbx_description
1 polymer ?
#
loop_
_entity_poly.entity_id
_entity_poly.type
_entity_poly.pdbx_seq_one_letter_code
_entity_poly.pdbx_strand_id
1 'polypeptide(L)'
;MFFLIFSILLYFLPALIGRHKADAMGIFLVNLLFGWTVIGWVIALIWACAAERYVPVRFVPTFGRFCCQCGVLSPYGAHFCAACGRAV
;
A
#
# COMPACT_ATOMS: atom_id res chain seq x y z
N MET A 1 33.14 -14.56 -20.46
CA MET A 1 31.74 -14.98 -20.69
C MET A 1 30.92 -15.16 -19.41
N PHE A 2 31.37 -15.95 -18.41
CA PHE A 2 30.58 -16.28 -17.22
C PHE A 2 30.08 -15.08 -16.39
N PHE A 3 30.91 -14.04 -16.25
CA PHE A 3 30.58 -12.84 -15.47
C PHE A 3 29.36 -12.08 -16.04
N LEU A 4 29.23 -12.04 -17.37
CA LEU A 4 28.10 -11.38 -18.04
C LEU A 4 26.80 -12.15 -17.83
N ILE A 5 26.86 -13.48 -17.85
CA ILE A 5 25.69 -14.35 -17.62
C ILE A 5 25.19 -14.20 -16.18
N PHE A 6 26.11 -14.17 -15.21
CA PHE A 6 25.78 -13.97 -13.80
C PHE A 6 25.18 -12.59 -13.54
N SER A 7 25.74 -11.56 -14.18
CA SER A 7 25.23 -10.19 -14.10
C SER A 7 23.83 -10.05 -14.69
N ILE A 8 23.52 -10.76 -15.79
CA ILE A 8 22.19 -10.77 -16.41
C ILE A 8 21.17 -11.52 -15.53
N LEU A 9 21.56 -12.64 -14.93
CA LEU A 9 20.68 -13.38 -14.01
C LEU A 9 20.31 -12.54 -12.78
N LEU A 10 21.28 -11.84 -12.18
CA LEU A 10 21.00 -10.93 -11.06
C LEU A 10 20.14 -9.75 -11.49
N TYR A 11 20.24 -9.27 -12.74
CA TYR A 11 19.46 -8.14 -13.24
C TYR A 11 17.94 -8.41 -13.24
N PHE A 12 17.52 -9.66 -13.43
CA PHE A 12 16.11 -10.06 -13.46
C PHE A 12 15.52 -10.36 -12.07
N LEU A 13 16.35 -10.51 -11.04
CA LEU A 13 15.89 -10.86 -9.68
C LEU A 13 14.89 -9.86 -9.08
N PRO A 14 15.15 -8.53 -9.09
CA PRO A 14 14.26 -7.55 -8.48
C PRO A 14 12.88 -7.50 -9.18
N ALA A 15 12.88 -7.66 -10.50
CA ALA A 15 11.67 -7.68 -11.31
C ALA A 15 10.81 -8.93 -11.05
N LEU A 16 11.45 -10.07 -10.77
CA LEU A 16 10.74 -11.31 -10.45
C LEU A 16 10.11 -11.26 -9.05
N ILE A 17 10.81 -10.66 -8.08
CA ILE A 17 10.38 -10.55 -6.69
C ILE A 17 9.30 -9.46 -6.51
N GLY A 18 9.37 -8.37 -7.28
CA GLY A 18 8.44 -7.24 -7.17
C GLY A 18 7.09 -7.41 -7.87
N ARG A 19 6.89 -8.47 -8.67
CA ARG A 19 5.68 -8.66 -9.52
C ARG A 19 4.35 -8.61 -8.77
N HIS A 20 4.33 -9.06 -7.51
CA HIS A 20 3.08 -9.27 -6.78
C HIS A 20 2.69 -8.11 -5.84
N LYS A 21 3.48 -7.03 -5.83
CA LYS A 21 3.26 -5.85 -4.97
C LYS A 21 2.59 -4.71 -5.73
N ALA A 22 1.81 -3.90 -5.03
CA ALA A 22 1.19 -2.69 -5.58
C ALA A 22 2.23 -1.71 -6.18
N ASP A 23 3.44 -1.69 -5.64
CA ASP A 23 4.54 -0.82 -6.07
C ASP A 23 5.41 -1.44 -7.21
N ALA A 24 4.92 -2.47 -7.90
CA ALA A 24 5.65 -3.15 -8.99
C ALA A 24 6.15 -2.18 -10.07
N MET A 25 5.39 -1.13 -10.37
CA MET A 25 5.73 -0.13 -11.38
C MET A 25 6.93 0.73 -10.94
N GLY A 26 7.05 1.05 -9.66
CA GLY A 26 8.18 1.81 -9.11
C GLY A 26 9.47 1.00 -9.11
N ILE A 27 9.40 -0.28 -8.71
CA ILE A 27 10.53 -1.21 -8.76
C ILE A 27 10.98 -1.41 -10.22
N PHE A 28 10.05 -1.50 -11.16
CA PHE A 28 10.36 -1.60 -12.58
C PHE A 28 11.06 -0.36 -13.13
N LEU A 29 10.57 0.86 -12.82
CA LEU A 29 11.21 2.10 -13.26
C LEU A 29 12.63 2.25 -12.70
N VAL A 30 12.85 1.92 -11.42
CA VAL A 30 14.20 1.98 -10.81
C VAL A 30 15.12 0.95 -11.45
N ASN A 31 14.63 -0.25 -11.72
CA ASN A 31 15.43 -1.28 -12.39
C ASN A 31 15.73 -0.92 -13.88
N LEU A 32 14.82 -0.21 -14.56
CA LEU A 32 15.00 0.24 -15.94
C LEU A 32 15.97 1.42 -16.05
N LEU A 33 15.79 2.45 -15.21
CA LEU A 33 16.55 3.71 -15.29
C LEU A 33 17.89 3.64 -14.56
N PHE A 34 17.96 2.85 -13.49
CA PHE A 34 19.12 2.82 -12.58
C PHE A 34 19.71 1.42 -12.40
N GLY A 35 19.14 0.37 -12.98
CA GLY A 35 19.67 -1.00 -12.87
C GLY A 35 21.07 -1.17 -13.48
N TRP A 36 21.49 -0.27 -14.39
CA TRP A 36 22.86 -0.20 -14.90
C TRP A 36 23.91 0.20 -13.84
N THR A 37 23.47 0.66 -12.67
CA THR A 37 24.31 0.99 -11.53
C THR A 37 24.04 -0.01 -10.43
N VAL A 38 25.11 -0.55 -9.83
CA VAL A 38 25.02 -1.49 -8.69
C VAL A 38 24.15 -0.89 -7.57
N ILE A 39 24.23 0.42 -7.35
CA ILE A 39 23.46 1.15 -6.35
C ILE A 39 21.95 1.12 -6.65
N GLY A 40 21.56 1.42 -7.89
CA GLY A 40 20.17 1.36 -8.34
C GLY A 40 19.54 -0.02 -8.20
N TRP A 41 20.32 -1.06 -8.49
CA TRP A 41 19.90 -2.44 -8.31
C TRP A 41 19.65 -2.80 -6.84
N VAL A 42 20.56 -2.40 -5.93
CA VAL A 42 20.40 -2.62 -4.48
C VAL A 42 19.17 -1.88 -3.93
N ILE A 43 18.92 -0.65 -4.37
CA ILE A 43 17.74 0.11 -3.99
C ILE A 43 16.46 -0.59 -4.45
N ALA A 44 16.42 -1.06 -5.71
CA ALA A 44 15.28 -1.81 -6.23
C ALA A 44 15.03 -3.11 -5.43
N LEU A 45 16.09 -3.80 -4.98
CA LEU A 45 15.98 -5.01 -4.18
C LEU A 45 15.48 -4.74 -2.76
N ILE A 46 15.97 -3.68 -2.11
CA ILE A 46 15.45 -3.23 -0.81
C ILE A 46 13.97 -2.88 -0.93
N TRP A 47 13.58 -2.20 -2.01
CA TRP A 47 12.20 -1.79 -2.24
C TRP A 47 11.29 -2.98 -2.56
N ALA A 48 11.78 -3.96 -3.32
CA ALA A 48 11.10 -5.22 -3.56
C ALA A 48 10.91 -6.04 -2.26
N CYS A 49 11.85 -5.95 -1.31
CA CYS A 49 11.75 -6.61 -0.01
C CYS A 49 10.89 -5.83 1.01
N ALA A 50 10.78 -4.50 0.86
CA ALA A 50 10.04 -3.64 1.78
C ALA A 50 8.56 -4.04 1.89
N ALA A 51 8.05 -4.20 3.11
CA ALA A 51 6.68 -4.58 3.36
C ALA A 51 5.69 -3.57 2.77
N GLU A 52 4.56 -4.05 2.24
CA GLU A 52 3.50 -3.16 1.76
C GLU A 52 3.05 -2.23 2.89
N ARG A 53 2.84 -0.96 2.56
CA ARG A 53 2.32 -0.01 3.53
C ARG A 53 0.95 -0.49 3.97
N TYR A 54 0.85 -0.89 5.24
CA TYR A 54 -0.42 -1.15 5.87
C TYR A 54 -1.23 0.15 5.86
N VAL A 55 -2.19 0.24 4.94
CA VAL A 55 -3.21 1.27 5.00
C VAL A 55 -4.22 0.76 6.03
N PRO A 56 -4.35 1.40 7.21
CA PRO A 56 -5.36 0.98 8.17
C PRO A 56 -6.72 1.14 7.52
N VAL A 57 -7.40 0.02 7.30
CA VAL A 57 -8.78 0.03 6.82
C VAL A 57 -9.61 0.66 7.93
N ARG A 58 -9.99 1.92 7.76
CA ARG A 58 -10.93 2.57 8.68
C ARG A 58 -12.29 1.94 8.45
N PHE A 59 -12.70 1.07 9.37
CA PHE A 59 -14.08 0.59 9.44
C PHE A 59 -14.97 1.80 9.73
N VAL A 60 -15.60 2.34 8.68
CA VAL A 60 -16.72 3.26 8.83
C VAL A 60 -17.93 2.38 9.13
N PRO A 61 -18.64 2.58 10.26
CA PRO A 61 -19.85 1.80 10.53
C PRO A 61 -20.87 2.11 9.43
N THR A 62 -21.08 1.14 8.53
CA THR A 62 -22.15 1.18 7.53
C THR A 62 -23.53 0.99 8.17
N PHE A 63 -23.55 0.44 9.39
CA PHE A 63 -24.75 0.25 10.18
C PHE A 63 -24.78 1.25 11.33
N GLY A 64 -25.82 2.08 11.33
CA GLY A 64 -26.06 3.14 12.30
C GLY A 64 -27.51 3.60 12.21
N ARG A 65 -27.96 4.43 13.15
CA ARG A 65 -29.28 5.07 13.09
C ARG A 65 -29.09 6.51 12.62
N PHE A 66 -29.93 6.96 11.70
CA PHE A 66 -29.98 8.38 11.36
C PHE A 66 -30.70 9.15 12.47
N CYS A 67 -30.10 10.25 12.93
CA CYS A 67 -30.76 11.11 13.90
C CYS A 67 -31.99 11.78 13.26
N CYS A 68 -33.16 11.67 13.90
CA CYS A 68 -34.42 12.26 13.40
C CYS A 68 -34.42 13.80 13.37
N GLN A 69 -33.49 14.46 14.05
CA GLN A 69 -33.43 15.93 14.12
C GLN A 69 -32.46 16.54 13.09
N CYS A 70 -31.24 16.00 13.00
CA CYS A 70 -30.17 16.57 12.17
C CYS A 70 -29.77 15.69 10.98
N GLY A 71 -30.29 14.46 10.89
CA GLY A 71 -29.98 13.55 9.78
C GLY A 71 -28.56 12.99 9.77
N VAL A 72 -27.75 13.26 10.80
CA VAL A 72 -26.39 12.69 10.93
C VAL A 72 -26.49 11.21 11.29
N LEU A 73 -25.64 10.38 10.68
CA LEU A 73 -25.51 8.96 11.01
C LEU A 73 -24.84 8.80 12.38
N SER A 74 -25.54 8.19 13.33
CA SER A 74 -24.99 7.81 14.63
C SER A 74 -24.40 6.40 14.55
N PRO A 75 -23.17 6.17 15.03
CA PRO A 75 -22.53 4.86 14.99
C PRO A 75 -23.31 3.84 15.82
N TYR A 76 -23.23 2.55 15.44
CA TYR A 76 -23.87 1.46 16.16
C TYR A 76 -23.53 1.48 17.66
N GLY A 77 -24.54 1.47 18.52
CA GLY A 77 -24.39 1.51 19.98
C GLY A 77 -24.35 2.92 20.61
N ALA A 78 -24.40 3.99 19.83
CA ALA A 78 -24.53 5.33 20.37
C ALA A 78 -25.95 5.56 20.92
N HIS A 79 -26.06 5.96 22.19
CA HIS A 79 -27.33 6.36 22.80
C HIS A 79 -27.72 7.80 22.49
N PHE A 80 -26.76 8.64 22.09
CA PHE A 80 -26.95 10.07 21.79
C PHE A 80 -26.23 10.47 20.51
N CYS A 81 -26.77 11.46 19.80
CA CYS A 81 -26.21 12.04 18.59
C CYS A 81 -25.01 12.94 18.95
N ALA A 82 -23.87 12.71 18.31
CA ALA A 82 -22.66 13.52 18.53
C ALA A 82 -22.81 14.99 18.06
N ALA A 83 -23.71 15.27 17.11
CA ALA A 83 -23.89 16.61 16.55
C ALA A 83 -24.88 17.47 17.36
N CYS A 84 -25.99 16.89 17.83
CA CYS A 84 -27.08 17.64 18.46
C CYS A 84 -27.43 17.17 19.89
N GLY A 85 -26.82 16.12 20.40
CA GLY A 85 -27.03 15.60 21.76
C GLY A 85 -28.35 14.84 21.99
N ARG A 86 -29.21 14.69 20.97
CA ARG A 86 -30.48 13.96 21.07
C ARG A 86 -30.27 12.44 21.12
N ALA A 87 -31.15 11.70 21.80
CA ALA A 87 -31.16 10.25 21.74
C ALA A 87 -31.48 9.72 20.31
N VAL A 88 -30.70 8.74 19.82
CA VAL A 88 -30.75 8.21 18.43
C VAL A 88 -31.20 6.76 18.34
#